data_AF-A0A7C3EYS4-F1
#
_entry.id   AF-A0A7C3EYS4-F1
#
_cell.length_a   1.000
_cell.length_b   1.000
_cell.length_c   1.000
_cell.angle_alpha   90.00
_cell.angle_beta   90.00
_cell.angle_gamma   90.00
#
_symmetry.space_group_name_H-M   'P 1'
#
loop_
_entity.id
_entity.type
_entity.pdbx_description
1 polymer ?
#
loop_
_entity_poly.entity_id
_entity_poly.type
_entity_poly.pdbx_seq_one_letter_code
_entity_poly.pdbx_strand_id
1 'polypeptide(L)'
;MLHGCKWVAALMLLCLAGAAVGEAATPAGAPPAPAKEKPSTALPVDRESPAAAEAEGGTILGKNLWQTFRAGGALMWPILAASVIGMAFIIERAVALREKAVVPRGVGKAVLDALRGSGAAAAARLCAEKPSALTRVLAAGLAVADRSREEIITAMEEAGEREQWLMDRFNRPLNIVSSVAPLLGLLGTVQGMILAFDVVARKGAMGDPRQLASGVATALLTTFAGLAVAIPCYCLYHYYRDKADRMIVQIEDSASHLADALKGNKADADPSPPR
;
A
#
# COMPACT_ATOMS: atom_id res chain seq x y z
N MET A 1 -5.26 15.92 -12.17
CA MET A 1 -5.23 15.92 -10.69
C MET A 1 -6.47 15.31 -10.04
N LEU A 2 -7.69 15.45 -10.59
CA LEU A 2 -8.89 14.78 -10.02
C LEU A 2 -8.95 13.26 -10.23
N HIS A 3 -8.23 12.68 -11.19
CA HIS A 3 -8.36 11.25 -11.50
C HIS A 3 -7.64 10.34 -10.50
N GLY A 4 -6.44 10.67 -10.03
CA GLY A 4 -5.73 9.83 -9.05
C GLY A 4 -6.42 9.77 -7.67
N CYS A 5 -7.01 10.88 -7.24
CA CYS A 5 -7.77 10.93 -5.99
C CYS A 5 -9.13 10.21 -6.12
N LYS A 6 -9.76 10.28 -7.30
CA LYS A 6 -10.94 9.47 -7.63
C LYS A 6 -10.64 7.98 -7.69
N TRP A 7 -9.46 7.57 -8.17
CA TRP A 7 -9.06 6.16 -8.20
C TRP A 7 -8.76 5.60 -6.81
N VAL A 8 -8.08 6.35 -5.93
CA VAL A 8 -7.83 5.91 -4.55
C VAL A 8 -9.12 5.92 -3.72
N ALA A 9 -9.98 6.93 -3.89
CA ALA A 9 -11.31 6.94 -3.28
C ALA A 9 -12.22 5.84 -3.85
N ALA A 10 -12.15 5.54 -5.15
CA ALA A 10 -12.87 4.44 -5.78
C ALA A 10 -12.30 3.08 -5.36
N LEU A 11 -10.99 2.91 -5.16
CA LEU A 11 -10.41 1.68 -4.62
C LEU A 11 -10.75 1.52 -3.13
N MET A 12 -10.76 2.60 -2.36
CA MET A 12 -11.25 2.61 -0.98
C MET A 12 -12.75 2.28 -0.91
N LEU A 13 -13.58 2.89 -1.77
CA LEU A 13 -15.00 2.57 -1.88
C LEU A 13 -15.22 1.17 -2.46
N LEU A 14 -14.36 0.64 -3.32
CA LEU A 14 -14.46 -0.72 -3.87
C LEU A 14 -13.94 -1.78 -2.88
N CYS A 15 -13.03 -1.43 -1.96
CA CYS A 15 -12.65 -2.29 -0.84
C CYS A 15 -13.70 -2.24 0.28
N LEU A 16 -14.29 -1.08 0.55
CA LEU A 16 -15.43 -0.92 1.47
C LEU A 16 -16.73 -1.51 0.90
N ALA A 17 -16.96 -1.41 -0.42
CA ALA A 17 -18.12 -1.98 -1.11
C ALA A 17 -17.88 -3.40 -1.61
N GLY A 18 -16.64 -3.87 -1.76
CA GLY A 18 -16.32 -5.27 -2.00
C GLY A 18 -16.65 -6.16 -0.81
N ALA A 19 -16.75 -5.57 0.38
CA ALA A 19 -17.40 -6.19 1.55
C ALA A 19 -18.95 -6.22 1.46
N ALA A 20 -19.54 -5.55 0.46
CA ALA A 20 -20.99 -5.40 0.28
C ALA A 20 -21.54 -5.84 -1.09
N VAL A 21 -20.69 -6.21 -2.07
CA VAL A 21 -21.10 -6.68 -3.40
C VAL A 21 -20.63 -8.11 -3.61
N GLY A 22 -21.41 -9.04 -3.08
CA GLY A 22 -21.49 -10.40 -3.60
C GLY A 22 -22.69 -10.49 -4.52
N GLU A 23 -22.57 -9.95 -5.74
CA GLU A 23 -23.61 -10.14 -6.76
C GLU A 23 -23.23 -11.30 -7.68
N ALA A 24 -24.04 -12.37 -7.55
CA ALA A 24 -24.33 -13.43 -8.50
C ALA A 24 -23.20 -13.94 -9.42
N ALA A 25 -22.49 -14.98 -8.96
CA ALA A 25 -21.96 -15.97 -9.88
C ALA A 25 -23.12 -16.89 -10.34
N THR A 26 -23.66 -16.61 -11.53
CA THR A 26 -24.60 -17.48 -12.23
C THR A 26 -23.95 -18.85 -12.49
N PRO A 27 -24.55 -19.99 -12.13
CA PRO A 27 -23.95 -21.28 -12.41
C PRO A 27 -24.11 -21.60 -13.91
N ALA A 28 -23.01 -21.57 -14.64
CA ALA A 28 -22.93 -22.06 -16.02
C ALA A 28 -22.79 -23.59 -16.02
N GLY A 29 -23.76 -24.27 -16.64
CA GLY A 29 -23.58 -25.53 -17.38
C GLY A 29 -23.33 -26.80 -16.56
N ALA A 30 -24.40 -27.55 -16.29
CA ALA A 30 -24.31 -28.98 -15.97
C ALA A 30 -23.99 -29.78 -17.25
N PRO A 31 -22.98 -30.69 -17.26
CA PRO A 31 -22.86 -31.70 -18.31
C PRO A 31 -23.82 -32.88 -18.07
N PRO A 32 -24.34 -33.53 -19.12
CA PRO A 32 -25.36 -34.57 -18.99
C PRO A 32 -24.77 -35.89 -18.45
N ALA A 33 -25.56 -36.55 -17.62
CA ALA A 33 -25.26 -37.86 -17.05
C ALA A 33 -25.10 -38.95 -18.13
N PRO A 34 -24.18 -39.93 -17.98
CA PRO A 34 -24.28 -41.19 -18.67
C PRO A 34 -25.06 -42.22 -17.83
N ALA A 35 -25.70 -43.11 -18.57
CA ALA A 35 -26.72 -44.04 -18.14
C ALA A 35 -26.20 -45.28 -17.40
N LYS A 36 -27.13 -45.82 -16.61
CA LYS A 36 -27.22 -47.13 -15.95
C LYS A 36 -26.37 -48.26 -16.54
N GLU A 37 -25.62 -48.94 -15.66
CA GLU A 37 -25.39 -50.39 -15.73
C GLU A 37 -25.26 -50.96 -14.30
N LYS A 38 -25.96 -52.07 -14.04
CA LYS A 38 -25.91 -52.95 -12.85
C LYS A 38 -25.78 -54.38 -13.41
N PRO A 39 -25.44 -55.43 -12.63
CA PRO A 39 -24.59 -55.52 -11.42
C PRO A 39 -23.62 -56.75 -11.50
N SER A 40 -22.69 -56.94 -10.54
CA SER A 40 -22.47 -58.23 -9.83
C SER A 40 -21.24 -58.21 -8.90
N THR A 41 -21.47 -58.55 -7.62
CA THR A 41 -20.62 -59.30 -6.64
C THR A 41 -19.12 -58.94 -6.46
N ALA A 42 -18.52 -58.81 -5.28
CA ALA A 42 -18.94 -58.97 -3.88
C ALA A 42 -17.81 -58.45 -2.96
N LEU A 43 -18.17 -57.80 -1.84
CA LEU A 43 -17.65 -57.94 -0.45
C LEU A 43 -18.03 -56.68 0.36
N PRO A 44 -18.57 -56.81 1.59
CA PRO A 44 -19.09 -55.68 2.35
C PRO A 44 -17.93 -55.00 3.10
N VAL A 45 -17.65 -53.76 2.72
CA VAL A 45 -16.96 -52.81 3.60
C VAL A 45 -18.04 -51.84 4.01
N ASP A 46 -18.42 -51.89 5.28
CA ASP A 46 -19.36 -50.96 5.91
C ASP A 46 -18.80 -49.54 5.80
N ARG A 47 -19.15 -48.88 4.70
CA ARG A 47 -19.11 -47.42 4.57
C ARG A 47 -20.44 -46.93 5.11
N GLU A 48 -20.50 -46.70 6.42
CA GLU A 48 -21.37 -45.65 6.92
C GLU A 48 -20.89 -44.34 6.27
N SER A 49 -21.56 -43.99 5.18
CA SER A 49 -21.60 -42.64 4.65
C SER A 49 -22.31 -41.79 5.70
N PRO A 50 -21.66 -40.81 6.33
CA PRO A 50 -22.42 -39.74 6.94
C PRO A 50 -22.99 -38.94 5.77
N ALA A 51 -24.31 -38.97 5.71
CA ALA A 51 -25.17 -38.15 4.90
C ALA A 51 -24.61 -36.74 4.68
N ALA A 52 -24.83 -36.26 3.46
CA ALA A 52 -24.72 -34.86 3.09
C ALA A 52 -25.36 -33.98 4.17
N ALA A 53 -24.51 -33.37 5.00
CA ALA A 53 -24.88 -32.16 5.71
C ALA A 53 -24.86 -31.07 4.64
N GLU A 54 -26.04 -30.79 4.07
CA GLU A 54 -26.31 -29.51 3.46
C GLU A 54 -25.87 -28.45 4.46
N ALA A 55 -24.69 -27.86 4.21
CA ALA A 55 -24.23 -26.71 4.94
C ALA A 55 -25.18 -25.58 4.55
N GLU A 56 -26.23 -25.39 5.35
CA GLU A 56 -26.99 -24.15 5.36
C GLU A 56 -25.98 -23.01 5.45
N GLY A 57 -25.78 -22.34 4.32
CA GLY A 57 -24.98 -21.13 4.16
C GLY A 57 -25.65 -19.98 4.89
N GLY A 58 -25.76 -20.08 6.20
CA GLY A 58 -26.28 -19.07 7.09
C GLY A 58 -25.26 -17.96 7.31
N THR A 59 -25.19 -17.04 6.36
CA THR A 59 -25.15 -15.60 6.64
C THR A 59 -24.08 -15.16 7.66
N ILE A 60 -22.79 -15.44 7.40
CA ILE A 60 -21.70 -14.70 8.07
C ILE A 60 -21.66 -13.25 7.54
N LEU A 61 -22.06 -13.02 6.28
CA LEU A 61 -22.09 -11.70 5.63
C LEU A 61 -23.33 -10.84 5.92
N GLY A 62 -24.45 -11.41 6.38
CA GLY A 62 -25.67 -10.64 6.72
C GLY A 62 -25.92 -10.48 8.23
N LYS A 63 -24.96 -10.89 9.07
CA LYS A 63 -24.91 -10.48 10.47
C LYS A 63 -24.34 -9.06 10.55
N ASN A 64 -24.80 -8.27 11.53
CA ASN A 64 -24.25 -6.94 11.79
C ASN A 64 -22.72 -7.02 11.94
N LEU A 65 -21.97 -6.06 11.38
CA LEU A 65 -20.49 -6.01 11.43
C LEU A 65 -19.94 -6.24 12.85
N TRP A 66 -20.67 -5.75 13.85
CA TRP A 66 -20.39 -5.92 15.27
C TRP A 66 -20.46 -7.37 15.78
N GLN A 67 -21.43 -8.15 15.28
CA GLN A 67 -21.56 -9.56 15.63
C GLN A 67 -20.42 -10.38 15.04
N THR A 68 -20.04 -10.09 13.79
CA THR A 68 -18.89 -10.69 13.12
C THR A 68 -17.58 -10.35 13.84
N PHE A 69 -17.41 -9.10 14.27
CA PHE A 69 -16.25 -8.68 15.06
C PHE A 69 -16.14 -9.44 16.39
N ARG A 70 -17.25 -9.59 17.14
CA ARG A 70 -17.28 -10.38 18.37
C ARG A 70 -16.99 -11.87 18.13
N ALA A 71 -17.41 -12.41 16.99
CA ALA A 71 -17.13 -13.80 16.62
C ALA A 71 -15.65 -14.07 16.31
N GLY A 72 -14.88 -13.05 15.91
CA GLY A 72 -13.44 -13.15 15.62
C GLY A 72 -12.53 -13.24 16.86
N GLY A 73 -13.08 -13.06 18.06
CA GLY A 73 -12.32 -13.19 19.31
C GLY A 73 -11.32 -12.06 19.58
N ALA A 74 -10.35 -12.31 20.46
CA ALA A 74 -9.42 -11.30 20.97
C ALA A 74 -8.50 -10.71 19.89
N LEU A 75 -8.09 -11.51 18.89
CA LEU A 75 -7.19 -11.10 17.81
C LEU A 75 -7.84 -10.10 16.83
N MET A 76 -9.12 -9.83 16.96
CA MET A 76 -9.82 -8.85 16.12
C MET A 76 -9.49 -7.41 16.52
N TRP A 77 -9.15 -7.18 17.78
CA TRP A 77 -8.68 -5.89 18.28
C TRP A 77 -7.34 -5.43 17.65
N PRO A 78 -6.26 -6.23 17.63
CA PRO A 78 -5.02 -5.82 16.99
C PRO A 78 -5.16 -5.68 15.46
N ILE A 79 -5.99 -6.48 14.79
CA ILE A 79 -6.28 -6.31 13.35
C ILE A 79 -7.02 -4.98 13.10
N LEU A 80 -7.99 -4.63 13.95
CA LEU A 80 -8.68 -3.35 13.86
C LEU A 80 -7.72 -2.18 14.12
N ALA A 81 -6.84 -2.28 15.11
CA ALA A 81 -5.82 -1.27 15.38
C ALA A 81 -4.88 -1.10 14.17
N ALA A 82 -4.44 -2.20 13.55
CA ALA A 82 -3.64 -2.17 12.33
C ALA A 82 -4.38 -1.49 11.17
N SER A 83 -5.69 -1.71 11.04
CA SER A 83 -6.54 -1.05 10.03
C SER A 83 -6.61 0.46 10.24
N VAL A 84 -6.85 0.92 11.46
CA VAL A 84 -6.91 2.35 11.80
C VAL A 84 -5.57 3.03 11.57
N ILE A 85 -4.48 2.39 12.01
CA ILE A 85 -3.11 2.88 11.80
C ILE A 85 -2.78 2.96 10.31
N GLY A 86 -3.06 1.90 9.55
CA GLY A 86 -2.86 1.86 8.10
C GLY A 86 -3.63 2.99 7.40
N MET A 87 -4.89 3.19 7.76
CA MET A 87 -5.72 4.28 7.23
C MET A 87 -5.15 5.67 7.54
N ALA A 88 -4.71 5.90 8.78
CA ALA A 88 -4.12 7.17 9.18
C ALA A 88 -2.87 7.50 8.33
N PHE A 89 -1.98 6.52 8.14
CA PHE A 89 -0.80 6.70 7.31
C PHE A 89 -1.13 6.89 5.82
N ILE A 90 -2.14 6.20 5.29
CA ILE A 90 -2.61 6.41 3.90
C ILE A 90 -3.04 7.86 3.69
N ILE A 91 -3.84 8.40 4.60
CA ILE A 91 -4.32 9.79 4.51
C ILE A 91 -3.16 10.77 4.63
N GLU A 92 -2.27 10.57 5.60
CA GLU A 92 -1.09 11.40 5.79
C GLU A 92 -0.22 11.43 4.53
N ARG A 93 0.04 10.25 3.91
CA ARG A 93 0.83 10.13 2.68
C ARG A 93 0.13 10.76 1.49
N ALA A 94 -1.19 10.63 1.38
CA ALA A 94 -1.97 11.29 0.34
C ALA A 94 -1.80 12.82 0.38
N VAL A 95 -1.64 13.40 1.57
CA VAL A 95 -1.40 14.83 1.78
C VAL A 95 0.07 15.22 1.59
N ALA A 96 1.00 14.43 2.12
CA ALA A 96 2.44 14.71 2.04
C ALA A 96 2.99 14.62 0.60
N LEU A 97 2.62 13.60 -0.16
CA LEU A 97 3.05 13.40 -1.55
C LEU A 97 2.17 14.17 -2.54
N ARG A 98 1.63 15.33 -2.15
CA ARG A 98 0.92 16.19 -3.09
C ARG A 98 1.94 16.88 -3.98
N GLU A 99 1.72 16.82 -5.29
CA GLU A 99 2.58 17.44 -6.31
C GLU A 99 2.86 18.92 -5.98
N LYS A 100 1.86 19.66 -5.47
CA LYS A 100 2.02 21.06 -5.05
C LYS A 100 3.00 21.27 -3.88
N ALA A 101 3.22 20.27 -3.03
CA ALA A 101 4.11 20.35 -1.88
C ALA A 101 5.55 19.92 -2.24
N VAL A 102 5.71 18.97 -3.17
CA VAL A 102 7.01 18.38 -3.52
C VAL A 102 7.61 19.04 -4.77
N VAL A 103 6.87 19.07 -5.88
CA VAL A 103 7.30 19.60 -7.19
C VAL A 103 6.19 20.49 -7.74
N PRO A 104 6.06 21.74 -7.26
CA PRO A 104 5.02 22.64 -7.75
C PRO A 104 5.26 22.96 -9.23
N ARG A 105 4.21 22.78 -10.04
CA ARG A 105 4.29 22.94 -11.50
C ARG A 105 4.84 24.32 -11.87
N GLY A 106 5.84 24.33 -12.75
CA GLY A 106 6.43 25.54 -13.30
C GLY A 106 7.43 26.24 -12.38
N VAL A 107 7.62 25.80 -11.12
CA VAL A 107 8.61 26.42 -10.22
C VAL A 107 10.03 26.18 -10.71
N GLY A 108 10.38 24.96 -11.14
CA GLY A 108 11.71 24.68 -11.70
C GLY A 108 12.04 25.57 -12.90
N LYS A 109 11.10 25.73 -13.84
CA LYS A 109 11.24 26.65 -14.97
C LYS A 109 11.37 28.11 -14.52
N ALA A 110 10.52 28.56 -13.60
CA ALA A 110 10.58 29.93 -13.09
C ALA A 110 11.90 30.24 -12.37
N VAL A 111 12.48 29.28 -11.65
CA VAL A 111 13.81 29.42 -11.03
C VAL A 111 14.90 29.50 -12.10
N LEU A 112 14.83 28.68 -13.14
CA LEU A 112 15.76 28.72 -14.27
C LEU A 112 15.68 30.05 -15.05
N ASP A 113 14.47 30.54 -15.29
CA ASP A 113 14.24 31.82 -15.99
C ASP A 113 14.73 33.00 -15.14
N ALA A 114 14.47 32.97 -13.82
CA ALA A 114 15.00 33.96 -12.89
C ALA A 114 16.54 33.95 -12.82
N LEU A 115 17.15 32.76 -12.88
CA LEU A 115 18.60 32.62 -12.92
C LEU A 115 19.18 33.26 -14.19
N ARG A 116 18.58 32.97 -15.36
CA ARG A 116 19.04 33.50 -16.66
C ARG A 116 18.85 35.01 -16.80
N GLY A 117 17.77 35.56 -16.26
CA GLY A 117 17.44 36.98 -16.39
C GLY A 117 18.03 37.88 -15.30
N SER A 118 18.02 37.42 -14.04
CA SER A 118 18.30 38.25 -12.85
C SER A 118 19.39 37.66 -11.94
N GLY A 119 19.99 36.54 -12.33
CA GLY A 119 21.12 35.92 -11.62
C GLY A 119 20.72 35.04 -10.43
N ALA A 120 21.73 34.42 -9.82
CA ALA A 120 21.55 33.41 -8.77
C ALA A 120 20.84 33.95 -7.52
N ALA A 121 21.05 35.21 -7.15
CA ALA A 121 20.39 35.83 -6.00
C ALA A 121 18.86 35.95 -6.18
N ALA A 122 18.40 36.27 -7.40
CA ALA A 122 16.97 36.34 -7.69
C ALA A 122 16.32 34.94 -7.69
N ALA A 123 17.01 33.96 -8.29
CA ALA A 123 16.59 32.56 -8.25
C ALA A 123 16.48 32.03 -6.80
N ALA A 124 17.43 32.38 -5.93
CA ALA A 124 17.43 31.96 -4.53
C ALA A 124 16.25 32.57 -3.75
N ARG A 125 15.90 33.84 -4.02
CA ARG A 125 14.71 34.48 -3.44
C ARG A 125 13.42 33.77 -3.85
N LEU A 126 13.29 33.39 -5.12
CA LEU A 126 12.12 32.65 -5.59
C LEU A 126 11.98 31.28 -4.91
N CYS A 127 13.10 30.60 -4.67
CA CYS A 127 13.12 29.36 -3.90
C CYS A 127 12.63 29.56 -2.45
N ALA A 128 12.99 30.69 -1.82
CA ALA A 128 12.55 31.03 -0.46
C ALA A 128 11.07 31.40 -0.38
N GLU A 129 10.51 32.07 -1.40
CA GLU A 129 9.09 32.43 -1.45
C GLU A 129 8.16 31.23 -1.64
N LYS A 130 8.64 30.18 -2.31
CA LYS A 130 7.87 28.97 -2.62
C LYS A 130 8.56 27.72 -2.06
N PRO A 131 8.46 27.47 -0.74
CA PRO A 131 9.12 26.31 -0.12
C PRO A 131 8.50 25.00 -0.62
N SER A 132 9.35 24.13 -1.14
CA SER A 132 9.03 22.79 -1.65
C SER A 132 10.29 21.93 -1.63
N ALA A 133 10.15 20.61 -1.79
CA ALA A 133 11.32 19.72 -1.89
C ALA A 133 12.24 20.15 -3.05
N LEU A 134 11.65 20.45 -4.22
CA LEU A 134 12.37 20.98 -5.37
C LEU A 134 13.16 22.25 -5.02
N THR A 135 12.53 23.25 -4.42
CA THR A 135 13.21 24.53 -4.15
C THR A 135 14.27 24.43 -3.06
N ARG A 136 14.14 23.49 -2.12
CA ARG A 136 15.20 23.21 -1.14
C ARG A 136 16.45 22.63 -1.81
N VAL A 137 16.29 21.73 -2.76
CA VAL A 137 17.41 21.18 -3.54
C VAL A 137 18.04 22.25 -4.43
N LEU A 138 17.24 22.99 -5.20
CA LEU A 138 17.77 24.06 -6.06
C LEU A 138 18.45 25.17 -5.26
N ALA A 139 17.93 25.51 -4.07
CA ALA A 139 18.55 26.49 -3.18
C ALA A 139 19.93 26.04 -2.68
N ALA A 140 20.13 24.73 -2.44
CA ALA A 140 21.43 24.19 -2.06
C ALA A 140 22.48 24.43 -3.16
N GLY A 141 22.12 24.16 -4.42
CA GLY A 141 23.00 24.45 -5.57
C GLY A 141 23.27 25.93 -5.77
N LEU A 142 22.25 26.78 -5.60
CA LEU A 142 22.39 28.24 -5.70
C LEU A 142 23.27 28.84 -4.60
N ALA A 143 23.29 28.23 -3.41
CA ALA A 143 24.12 28.68 -2.29
C ALA A 143 25.63 28.50 -2.55
N VAL A 144 26.01 27.59 -3.46
CA VAL A 144 27.39 27.31 -3.88
C VAL A 144 27.61 27.62 -5.36
N ALA A 145 26.83 28.54 -5.94
CA ALA A 145 26.86 28.88 -7.37
C ALA A 145 28.23 29.38 -7.88
N ASP A 146 29.08 29.87 -6.99
CA ASP A 146 30.45 30.32 -7.27
C ASP A 146 31.44 29.15 -7.48
N ARG A 147 31.17 27.98 -6.89
CA ARG A 147 32.03 26.79 -6.90
C ARG A 147 32.04 26.02 -8.21
N SER A 148 32.79 24.94 -8.34
CA SER A 148 32.80 24.12 -9.57
C SER A 148 31.43 23.47 -9.87
N ARG A 149 31.21 23.01 -11.11
CA ARG A 149 29.97 22.28 -11.48
C ARG A 149 29.78 21.03 -10.62
N GLU A 150 30.88 20.34 -10.33
CA GLU A 150 30.89 19.13 -9.52
C GLU A 150 30.43 19.43 -8.10
N GLU A 151 31.00 20.44 -7.44
CA GLU A 151 30.59 20.84 -6.09
C GLU A 151 29.13 21.30 -6.00
N ILE A 152 28.61 21.95 -7.05
CA ILE A 152 27.19 22.35 -7.14
C ILE A 152 26.30 21.11 -7.20
N ILE A 153 26.64 20.12 -8.03
CA ILE A 153 25.89 18.88 -8.15
C ILE A 153 25.92 18.12 -6.83
N THR A 154 27.09 17.95 -6.22
CA THR A 154 27.21 17.27 -4.91
C THR A 154 26.35 17.93 -3.83
N ALA A 155 26.34 19.27 -3.76
CA ALA A 155 25.48 19.98 -2.80
C ALA A 155 23.98 19.75 -3.05
N MET A 156 23.56 19.63 -4.31
CA MET A 156 22.17 19.31 -4.67
C MET A 156 21.83 17.84 -4.43
N GLU A 157 22.76 16.92 -4.68
CA GLU A 157 22.61 15.49 -4.38
C GLU A 157 22.42 15.25 -2.89
N GLU A 158 23.27 15.84 -2.03
CA GLU A 158 23.13 15.76 -0.56
C GLU A 158 21.77 16.30 -0.09
N ALA A 159 21.30 17.40 -0.68
CA ALA A 159 19.98 17.95 -0.39
C ALA A 159 18.86 17.02 -0.91
N GLY A 160 19.03 16.42 -2.09
CA GLY A 160 18.12 15.47 -2.70
C GLY A 160 17.96 14.20 -1.87
N GLU A 161 19.06 13.61 -1.40
CA GLU A 161 19.05 12.45 -0.51
C GLU A 161 18.29 12.73 0.79
N ARG A 162 18.46 13.93 1.36
CA ARG A 162 17.73 14.34 2.55
C ARG A 162 16.22 14.43 2.29
N GLU A 163 15.81 15.01 1.17
CA GLU A 163 14.41 15.08 0.78
C GLU A 163 13.82 13.70 0.51
N GLN A 164 14.56 12.83 -0.18
CA GLN A 164 14.18 11.43 -0.42
C GLN A 164 13.97 10.69 0.90
N TRP A 165 14.89 10.83 1.85
CA TRP A 165 14.75 10.20 3.17
C TRP A 165 13.50 10.69 3.91
N LEU A 166 13.18 11.99 3.83
CA LEU A 166 11.97 12.56 4.43
C LEU A 166 10.68 12.01 3.77
N MET A 167 10.72 11.78 2.46
CA MET A 167 9.60 11.20 1.71
C MET A 167 9.40 9.71 2.07
N ASP A 168 10.49 8.97 2.26
CA ASP A 168 10.49 7.53 2.55
C ASP A 168 10.20 7.16 4.01
N ARG A 169 10.58 8.01 4.97
CA ARG A 169 10.47 7.71 6.41
C ARG A 169 9.07 7.22 6.83
N PHE A 170 8.04 7.78 6.21
CA PHE A 170 6.64 7.50 6.54
C PHE A 170 6.01 6.40 5.66
N ASN A 171 6.73 5.85 4.68
CA ASN A 171 6.30 4.65 3.96
C ASN A 171 6.58 3.37 4.77
N ARG A 172 7.55 3.40 5.69
CA ARG A 172 7.92 2.25 6.53
C ARG A 172 6.75 1.71 7.37
N PRO A 173 5.95 2.52 8.09
CA PRO A 173 4.83 2.01 8.88
C PRO A 173 3.77 1.32 8.03
N LEU A 174 3.49 1.83 6.83
CA LEU A 174 2.50 1.23 5.92
C LEU A 174 2.95 -0.15 5.42
N ASN A 175 4.25 -0.30 5.13
CA ASN A 175 4.84 -1.60 4.81
C ASN A 175 4.69 -2.58 5.97
N ILE A 176 5.00 -2.16 7.20
CA ILE A 176 4.87 -3.00 8.41
C ILE A 176 3.43 -3.47 8.58
N VAL A 177 2.44 -2.57 8.47
CA VAL A 177 1.02 -2.93 8.57
C VAL A 177 0.65 -3.97 7.50
N SER A 178 1.11 -3.77 6.26
CA SER A 178 0.82 -4.69 5.15
C SER A 178 1.40 -6.09 5.35
N SER A 179 2.56 -6.20 6.02
CA SER A 179 3.20 -7.49 6.30
C SER A 179 2.70 -8.15 7.59
N VAL A 180 2.36 -7.37 8.61
CA VAL A 180 1.95 -7.88 9.93
C VAL A 180 0.47 -8.28 9.96
N ALA A 181 -0.42 -7.56 9.26
CA ALA A 181 -1.85 -7.85 9.27
C ALA A 181 -2.20 -9.29 8.79
N PRO A 182 -1.58 -9.86 7.73
CA PRO A 182 -1.79 -11.26 7.36
C PRO A 182 -1.29 -12.23 8.42
N LEU A 183 -0.16 -11.93 9.07
CA LEU A 183 0.41 -12.76 10.12
C LEU A 183 -0.49 -12.81 11.36
N LEU A 184 -1.15 -11.68 11.70
CA LEU A 184 -2.19 -11.65 12.73
C LEU A 184 -3.41 -12.50 12.36
N GLY A 185 -3.80 -12.49 11.09
CA GLY A 185 -4.87 -13.35 10.58
C GLY A 185 -4.53 -14.84 10.65
N LEU A 186 -3.30 -15.20 10.29
CA LEU A 186 -2.77 -16.56 10.40
C LEU A 186 -2.64 -17.01 11.86
N LEU A 187 -2.23 -16.11 12.77
CA LEU A 187 -2.23 -16.40 14.20
C LEU A 187 -3.65 -16.74 14.69
N GLY A 188 -4.67 -16.06 14.14
CA GLY A 188 -6.06 -16.34 14.45
C GLY A 188 -6.56 -17.70 13.99
N THR A 189 -6.04 -18.24 12.88
CA THR A 189 -6.39 -19.63 12.51
C THR A 189 -5.77 -20.64 13.45
N VAL A 190 -4.51 -20.44 13.84
CA VAL A 190 -3.84 -21.30 14.83
C VAL A 190 -4.61 -21.26 16.16
N GLN A 191 -4.98 -20.07 16.63
CA GLN A 191 -5.76 -19.92 17.86
C GLN A 191 -7.14 -20.60 17.76
N GLY A 192 -7.88 -20.39 16.67
CA GLY A 192 -9.21 -20.99 16.49
C GLY A 192 -9.17 -22.52 16.43
N MET A 193 -8.13 -23.10 15.80
CA MET A 193 -7.92 -24.54 15.77
C MET A 193 -7.53 -25.11 17.13
N ILE A 194 -6.68 -24.42 17.91
CA ILE A 194 -6.34 -24.82 19.28
C ILE A 194 -7.60 -24.89 20.15
N LEU A 195 -8.46 -23.88 20.08
CA LEU A 195 -9.72 -23.84 20.83
C LEU A 195 -10.69 -24.94 20.38
N ALA A 196 -10.78 -25.20 19.07
CA ALA A 196 -11.63 -26.26 18.55
C ALA A 196 -11.21 -27.65 19.07
N PHE A 197 -9.90 -27.95 19.08
CA PHE A 197 -9.39 -29.23 19.56
C PHE A 197 -9.39 -29.37 21.08
N ASP A 198 -9.20 -28.28 21.86
CA ASP A 198 -9.31 -28.31 23.32
C ASP A 198 -10.72 -28.73 23.77
N VAL A 199 -11.77 -28.28 23.05
CA VAL A 199 -13.15 -28.69 23.31
C VAL A 199 -13.35 -30.20 23.09
N VAL A 200 -12.78 -30.74 22.00
CA VAL A 200 -12.85 -32.18 21.70
C VAL A 200 -12.10 -32.99 22.76
N ALA A 201 -10.90 -32.55 23.14
CA ALA A 201 -10.08 -33.21 24.15
C ALA A 201 -10.77 -33.29 25.52
N ARG A 202 -11.50 -32.23 25.91
CA ARG A 202 -12.22 -32.17 27.21
C ARG A 202 -13.55 -32.92 27.21
N LYS A 203 -14.25 -32.99 26.08
CA LYS A 203 -15.61 -33.57 25.98
C LYS A 203 -15.67 -35.02 25.48
N GLY A 204 -14.54 -35.61 25.09
CA GLY A 204 -14.44 -37.00 24.63
C GLY A 204 -14.79 -37.20 23.15
N ALA A 205 -14.62 -38.42 22.65
CA ALA A 205 -14.49 -38.81 21.23
C ALA A 205 -15.64 -38.44 20.26
N MET A 206 -16.75 -37.88 20.76
CA MET A 206 -17.86 -37.35 19.97
C MET A 206 -18.09 -35.87 20.32
N GLY A 207 -17.03 -35.07 20.36
CA GLY A 207 -17.14 -33.62 20.55
C GLY A 207 -18.20 -33.03 19.61
N ASP A 208 -19.05 -32.16 20.13
CA ASP A 208 -20.16 -31.55 19.38
C ASP A 208 -19.65 -30.95 18.05
N PRO A 209 -20.00 -31.52 16.88
CA PRO A 209 -19.50 -31.06 15.59
C PRO A 209 -19.77 -29.57 15.35
N ARG A 210 -20.81 -29.01 15.97
CA ARG A 210 -21.14 -27.59 15.90
C ARG A 210 -20.08 -26.71 16.56
N GLN A 211 -19.49 -27.16 17.68
CA GLN A 211 -18.45 -26.41 18.39
C GLN A 211 -17.13 -26.43 17.62
N LEU A 212 -16.80 -27.57 16.99
CA LEU A 212 -15.63 -27.66 16.12
C LEU A 212 -15.80 -26.76 14.88
N ALA A 213 -16.96 -26.82 14.23
CA ALA A 213 -17.29 -25.94 13.09
C ALA A 213 -17.22 -24.45 13.46
N SER A 214 -17.66 -24.08 14.67
CA SER A 214 -17.55 -22.70 15.16
C SER A 214 -16.10 -22.24 15.32
N GLY A 215 -15.21 -23.08 15.84
CA GLY A 215 -13.79 -22.73 16.00
C GLY A 215 -13.08 -22.52 14.65
N VAL A 216 -13.38 -23.39 13.67
CA VAL A 216 -12.89 -23.25 12.29
C VAL A 216 -13.45 -22.01 11.61
N ALA A 217 -14.73 -21.69 11.81
CA ALA A 217 -15.35 -20.50 11.25
C ALA A 217 -14.71 -19.21 11.80
N THR A 218 -14.46 -19.14 13.11
CA THR A 218 -13.74 -18.02 13.74
C THR A 218 -12.31 -17.91 13.18
N ALA A 219 -11.59 -19.02 13.05
CA ALA A 219 -10.27 -19.07 12.44
C ALA A 219 -10.26 -18.45 11.04
N LEU A 220 -11.13 -18.91 10.14
CA LEU A 220 -11.20 -18.40 8.76
C LEU A 220 -11.59 -16.91 8.70
N LEU A 221 -12.51 -16.48 9.56
CA LEU A 221 -12.93 -15.08 9.64
C LEU A 221 -11.75 -14.17 10.02
N THR A 222 -10.91 -14.59 10.98
CA THR A 222 -9.76 -13.79 11.40
C THR A 222 -8.71 -13.64 10.30
N THR A 223 -8.47 -14.70 9.52
CA THR A 223 -7.57 -14.63 8.34
C THR A 223 -8.12 -13.71 7.28
N PHE A 224 -9.41 -13.84 6.95
CA PHE A 224 -10.05 -12.95 5.98
C PHE A 224 -9.90 -11.48 6.40
N ALA A 225 -10.17 -11.16 7.67
CA ALA A 225 -10.03 -9.79 8.18
C ALA A 225 -8.59 -9.25 8.07
N GLY A 226 -7.59 -10.07 8.41
CA GLY A 226 -6.18 -9.70 8.27
C GLY A 226 -5.78 -9.41 6.82
N LEU A 227 -6.23 -10.25 5.88
CA LEU A 227 -5.99 -10.06 4.45
C LEU A 227 -6.72 -8.84 3.87
N ALA A 228 -7.96 -8.62 4.30
CA ALA A 228 -8.77 -7.48 3.86
C ALA A 228 -8.13 -6.13 4.20
N VAL A 229 -7.38 -6.06 5.30
CA VAL A 229 -6.59 -4.88 5.69
C VAL A 229 -5.24 -4.83 4.97
N ALA A 230 -4.57 -5.97 4.84
CA ALA A 230 -3.22 -6.06 4.30
C ALA A 230 -3.14 -5.70 2.81
N ILE A 231 -4.08 -6.22 2.00
CA ILE A 231 -4.06 -6.06 0.54
C ILE A 231 -4.10 -4.57 0.14
N PRO A 232 -5.05 -3.75 0.62
CA PRO A 232 -5.09 -2.33 0.30
C PRO A 232 -3.84 -1.58 0.78
N CYS A 233 -3.35 -1.89 1.99
CA CYS A 233 -2.15 -1.26 2.54
C CYS A 233 -0.92 -1.57 1.67
N TYR A 234 -0.77 -2.80 1.21
CA TYR A 234 0.33 -3.23 0.34
C TYR A 234 0.31 -2.52 -1.01
N CYS A 235 -0.86 -2.48 -1.67
CA CYS A 235 -1.02 -1.78 -2.95
C CYS A 235 -0.71 -0.28 -2.84
N LEU A 236 -1.21 0.36 -1.78
CA LEU A 236 -1.00 1.80 -1.57
C LEU A 236 0.45 2.12 -1.18
N TYR A 237 1.11 1.25 -0.42
CA TYR A 237 2.54 1.39 -0.11
C TYR A 237 3.38 1.46 -1.40
N HIS A 238 3.19 0.49 -2.31
CA HIS A 238 3.93 0.49 -3.59
C HIS A 238 3.57 1.68 -4.46
N TYR A 239 2.29 2.05 -4.52
CA TYR A 239 1.87 3.25 -5.25
C TYR A 239 2.55 4.53 -4.74
N TYR A 240 2.61 4.74 -3.42
CA TYR A 240 3.25 5.92 -2.84
C TYR A 240 4.77 5.90 -2.99
N ARG A 241 5.39 4.72 -2.93
CA ARG A 241 6.82 4.54 -3.20
C ARG A 241 7.16 4.94 -4.64
N ASP A 242 6.51 4.32 -5.62
CA ASP A 242 6.73 4.64 -7.04
C ASP A 242 6.49 6.14 -7.34
N LYS A 243 5.49 6.72 -6.67
CA LYS A 243 5.19 8.14 -6.80
C LYS A 243 6.27 9.02 -6.20
N ALA A 244 6.87 8.65 -5.06
CA ALA A 244 7.99 9.36 -4.47
C ALA A 244 9.22 9.29 -5.39
N ASP A 245 9.56 8.11 -5.87
CA ASP A 245 10.70 7.89 -6.78
C ASP A 245 10.58 8.76 -8.04
N ARG A 246 9.39 8.81 -8.66
CA ARG A 246 9.13 9.69 -9.82
C ARG A 246 9.31 11.18 -9.51
N MET A 247 9.00 11.61 -8.29
CA MET A 247 9.19 13.01 -7.88
C MET A 247 10.66 13.33 -7.64
N ILE A 248 11.43 12.39 -7.09
CA ILE A 248 12.89 12.55 -6.92
C ILE A 248 13.57 12.69 -8.28
N VAL A 249 13.24 11.83 -9.25
CA VAL A 249 13.78 11.93 -10.62
C VAL A 249 13.48 13.31 -11.25
N GLN A 250 12.29 13.88 -11.00
CA GLN A 250 11.96 15.23 -11.49
C GLN A 250 12.77 16.34 -10.81
N ILE A 251 13.13 16.15 -9.53
CA ILE A 251 13.98 17.07 -8.79
C ILE A 251 15.41 16.99 -9.32
N GLU A 252 15.94 15.79 -9.54
CA GLU A 252 17.28 15.54 -10.10
C GLU A 252 17.43 16.12 -11.51
N ASP A 253 16.41 15.94 -12.38
CA ASP A 253 16.39 16.55 -13.72
C ASP A 253 16.41 18.08 -13.65
N SER A 254 15.63 18.67 -12.73
CA SER A 254 15.61 20.12 -12.52
C SER A 254 16.94 20.64 -11.94
N ALA A 255 17.56 19.88 -11.05
CA ALA A 255 18.87 20.19 -10.47
C ALA A 255 19.97 20.15 -11.55
N SER A 256 19.95 19.14 -12.42
CA SER A 256 20.89 19.01 -13.53
C SER A 256 20.80 20.19 -14.49
N HIS A 257 19.58 20.57 -14.89
CA HIS A 257 19.34 21.76 -15.71
C HIS A 257 19.82 23.06 -15.06
N LEU A 258 19.74 23.17 -13.73
CA LEU A 258 20.24 24.33 -12.99
C LEU A 258 21.78 24.38 -12.99
N ALA A 259 22.45 23.25 -12.72
CA ALA A 259 23.92 23.15 -12.76
C ALA A 259 24.46 23.55 -14.14
N ASP A 260 23.83 23.06 -15.20
CA ASP A 260 24.20 23.39 -16.57
C ASP A 260 23.94 24.86 -16.89
N ALA A 261 22.87 25.48 -16.39
CA ALA A 261 22.65 26.91 -16.58
C ALA A 261 23.65 27.79 -15.80
N LEU A 262 24.13 27.34 -14.63
CA LEU A 262 25.11 28.06 -13.82
C LEU A 262 26.52 28.04 -14.45
N LYS A 263 26.92 26.95 -15.11
CA LYS A 263 28.28 26.74 -15.62
C LYS A 263 28.40 26.58 -17.13
N GLY A 264 27.35 26.15 -17.81
CA GLY A 264 27.27 26.07 -19.28
C GLY A 264 27.34 27.43 -19.98
N ASN A 265 27.17 28.54 -19.26
CA ASN A 265 27.46 29.89 -19.77
C ASN A 265 28.93 30.31 -19.59
N LYS A 266 29.75 29.54 -18.87
CA LYS A 266 31.13 29.89 -18.50
C LYS A 266 32.18 29.08 -19.27
N ALA A 267 31.85 27.88 -19.73
CA ALA A 267 32.76 27.03 -20.52
C ALA A 267 33.02 27.59 -21.94
N ASP A 268 32.06 28.31 -22.52
CA ASP A 268 32.21 28.95 -23.84
C ASP A 268 32.90 30.34 -23.77
N ALA A 269 33.21 30.82 -22.56
CA ALA A 269 33.74 32.18 -22.32
C ALA A 269 35.24 32.24 -22.00
N ASP A 270 35.96 31.11 -22.00
CA ASP A 270 37.42 31.08 -21.84
C ASP A 270 38.12 30.55 -23.10
N PRO A 271 38.40 31.40 -24.10
CA PRO A 271 39.40 31.10 -25.10
C PRO A 271 40.78 31.42 -24.50
N SER A 272 41.31 30.55 -23.64
CA SER A 272 42.73 30.66 -23.29
C SER A 272 43.54 30.34 -24.56
N PRO A 273 44.33 31.28 -25.12
CA PRO A 273 45.10 31.02 -26.32
C PRO A 273 46.21 30.00 -26.03
N PRO A 274 46.53 29.08 -26.96
CA PRO A 274 47.68 28.21 -26.80
C PRO A 274 48.95 29.06 -26.72
N ARG A 275 49.74 28.87 -25.66
CA ARG A 275 51.13 29.33 -25.59
C ARG A 275 52.03 28.34 -26.31
#